data_AF-A0A518XE85-F1
#
_entry.id   AF-A0A518XE85-F1
#
_cell.length_a   1.000
_cell.length_b   1.000
_cell.length_c   1.000
_cell.angle_alpha   90.00
_cell.angle_beta   90.00
_cell.angle_gamma   90.00
#
_symmetry.space_group_name_H-M   'P 1'
#
loop_
_entity.id
_entity.type
_entity.pdbx_description
1 polymer ?
#
loop_
_entity_poly.entity_id
_entity_poly.type
_entity_poly.pdbx_seq_one_letter_code
_entity_poly.pdbx_strand_id
1 'polypeptide(L)'
;MLTPIQESVFVLSALKNTFEPALKTFKRYINDDDVKFLLQSKMLIDLYSFQEEWARLSALCATNPEVVLTRKICEPALTRLHKWGGIRDFRNKILAHGFREELKINGGGKINAPADLKKWYFDADVPNSYAEVLLLAEMAYFCMAIFITRHGDSAKNIDFNHKEEITLKGIQTAEEFDAEMAEFMRHISTMDNSIASSWQGYRTLSEIVSKK
;
A
#
# COMPACT_ATOMS: atom_id res chain seq x y z
N MET A 1 8.73 9.21 -25.46
CA MET A 1 8.60 9.88 -24.15
C MET A 1 7.14 10.16 -23.91
N LEU A 2 6.61 9.82 -22.74
CA LEU A 2 5.19 10.01 -22.41
C LEU A 2 4.91 11.47 -22.07
N THR A 3 3.69 11.94 -22.36
CA THR A 3 3.22 13.24 -21.86
C THR A 3 2.87 13.14 -20.36
N PRO A 4 2.84 14.25 -19.61
CA PRO A 4 2.46 14.21 -18.20
C PRO A 4 1.10 13.56 -17.94
N ILE A 5 0.11 13.77 -18.82
CA ILE A 5 -1.21 13.13 -18.71
C ILE A 5 -1.10 11.62 -18.95
N GLN A 6 -0.35 11.19 -19.95
CA GLN A 6 -0.13 9.77 -20.23
C GLN A 6 0.56 9.06 -19.07
N GLU A 7 1.57 9.70 -18.46
CA GLU A 7 2.26 9.18 -17.27
C GLU A 7 1.30 9.04 -16.09
N SER A 8 0.46 10.05 -15.84
CA SER A 8 -0.53 9.97 -14.77
C SER A 8 -1.63 8.93 -15.03
N VAL A 9 -2.10 8.79 -16.28
CA VAL A 9 -3.02 7.70 -16.64
C VAL A 9 -2.40 6.34 -16.30
N PHE A 10 -1.12 6.15 -16.62
CA PHE A 10 -0.40 4.91 -16.32
C PHE A 10 -0.29 4.66 -14.81
N VAL A 11 0.19 5.64 -14.04
CA VAL A 11 0.37 5.52 -12.59
C VAL A 11 -0.98 5.28 -11.89
N LEU A 12 -2.02 6.05 -12.24
CA LEU A 12 -3.36 5.86 -11.65
C LEU A 12 -3.99 4.53 -12.07
N SER A 13 -3.70 4.02 -13.27
CA SER A 13 -4.16 2.68 -13.68
C SER A 13 -3.48 1.58 -12.85
N ALA A 14 -2.18 1.70 -12.62
CA ALA A 14 -1.43 0.79 -11.76
C ALA A 14 -1.95 0.83 -10.31
N LEU A 15 -2.11 2.03 -9.74
CA LEU A 15 -2.69 2.21 -8.39
C LEU A 15 -4.12 1.65 -8.32
N LYS A 16 -4.98 1.93 -9.30
CA LYS A 16 -6.33 1.36 -9.33
C LYS A 16 -6.30 -0.17 -9.26
N ASN A 17 -5.38 -0.81 -9.98
CA ASN A 17 -5.21 -2.27 -9.99
C ASN A 17 -4.68 -2.82 -8.66
N THR A 18 -4.03 -2.02 -7.81
CA THR A 18 -3.64 -2.43 -6.44
C THR A 18 -4.74 -2.14 -5.40
N PHE A 19 -5.49 -1.05 -5.58
CA PHE A 19 -6.61 -0.68 -4.70
C PHE A 19 -7.76 -1.67 -4.79
N GLU A 20 -8.13 -2.09 -6.01
CA GLU A 20 -9.35 -2.88 -6.23
C GLU A 20 -9.32 -4.24 -5.51
N PRO A 21 -8.25 -5.05 -5.59
CA PRO A 21 -8.15 -6.29 -4.82
C PRO A 21 -8.17 -6.06 -3.31
N ALA A 22 -7.51 -5.00 -2.83
CA ALA A 22 -7.48 -4.65 -1.41
C ALA A 22 -8.90 -4.31 -0.91
N LEU A 23 -9.64 -3.46 -1.64
CA LEU A 23 -11.03 -3.10 -1.33
C LEU A 23 -11.96 -4.32 -1.33
N LYS A 24 -11.86 -5.18 -2.34
CA LYS A 24 -12.67 -6.41 -2.42
C LYS A 24 -12.37 -7.36 -1.25
N THR A 25 -11.09 -7.53 -0.92
CA THR A 25 -10.65 -8.41 0.18
C THR A 25 -11.10 -7.85 1.52
N PHE A 26 -10.98 -6.53 1.72
CA PHE A 26 -11.41 -5.85 2.94
C PHE A 26 -12.87 -6.11 3.25
N LYS A 27 -13.75 -5.91 2.26
CA LYS A 27 -15.18 -6.12 2.41
C LYS A 27 -15.54 -7.59 2.63
N ARG A 28 -14.80 -8.51 2.00
CA ARG A 28 -15.02 -9.96 2.16
C ARG A 28 -14.70 -10.42 3.59
N TYR A 29 -13.67 -9.86 4.20
CA TYR A 29 -13.16 -10.23 5.52
C TYR A 29 -13.37 -9.11 6.56
N ILE A 30 -14.47 -8.35 6.43
CA ILE A 30 -14.75 -7.18 7.28
C ILE A 30 -14.88 -7.52 8.78
N ASN A 31 -15.13 -8.78 9.10
CA ASN A 31 -15.27 -9.26 10.48
C ASN A 31 -13.98 -9.88 11.04
N ASP A 32 -12.91 -9.96 10.24
CA ASP A 32 -11.60 -10.45 10.67
C ASP A 32 -10.73 -9.24 11.06
N ASP A 33 -10.42 -9.13 12.35
CA ASP A 33 -9.70 -7.97 12.89
C ASP A 33 -8.25 -7.89 12.40
N ASP A 34 -7.58 -9.03 12.26
CA ASP A 34 -6.20 -9.09 11.77
C ASP A 34 -6.13 -8.67 10.30
N VAL A 35 -7.04 -9.19 9.47
CA VAL A 35 -7.13 -8.83 8.05
C VAL A 35 -7.52 -7.36 7.89
N LYS A 36 -8.46 -6.85 8.70
CA LYS A 36 -8.81 -5.42 8.71
C LYS A 36 -7.59 -4.56 9.00
N PHE A 37 -6.86 -4.84 10.07
CA PHE A 37 -5.70 -4.04 10.48
C PHE A 37 -4.63 -4.00 9.37
N LEU A 38 -4.29 -5.16 8.81
CA LEU A 38 -3.29 -5.27 7.74
C LEU A 38 -3.73 -4.52 6.47
N LEU A 39 -4.99 -4.70 6.06
CA LEU A 39 -5.49 -4.04 4.86
C LEU A 39 -5.71 -2.53 5.07
N GLN A 40 -6.11 -2.07 6.25
CA GLN A 40 -6.19 -0.64 6.58
C GLN A 40 -4.81 0.01 6.43
N SER A 41 -3.78 -0.62 6.99
CA SER A 41 -2.40 -0.15 6.89
C SER A 41 -1.97 -0.05 5.43
N LYS A 42 -2.23 -1.09 4.64
CA LYS A 42 -1.93 -1.08 3.20
C LYS A 42 -2.73 -0.01 2.45
N MET A 43 -4.00 0.22 2.78
CA MET A 43 -4.83 1.26 2.18
C MET A 43 -4.33 2.66 2.50
N LEU A 44 -3.80 2.92 3.69
CA LEU A 44 -3.17 4.20 4.04
C LEU A 44 -1.92 4.48 3.18
N ILE A 45 -1.11 3.46 2.91
CA ILE A 45 0.05 3.57 1.99
C ILE A 45 -0.43 3.93 0.59
N ASP A 46 -1.43 3.21 0.09
CA ASP A 46 -1.99 3.40 -1.24
C ASP A 46 -2.69 4.77 -1.39
N LEU A 47 -3.39 5.25 -0.35
CA LEU A 47 -3.99 6.58 -0.27
C LEU A 47 -2.93 7.68 -0.35
N TYR A 48 -1.80 7.51 0.32
CA TYR A 48 -0.68 8.44 0.20
C TYR A 48 -0.16 8.51 -1.25
N SER A 49 0.05 7.35 -1.90
CA SER A 49 0.48 7.31 -3.30
C SER A 49 -0.53 7.97 -4.25
N PHE A 50 -1.83 7.79 -3.99
CA PHE A 50 -2.89 8.51 -4.71
C PHE A 50 -2.79 10.04 -4.48
N GLN A 51 -2.58 10.50 -3.24
CA GLN A 51 -2.42 11.93 -2.95
C GLN A 51 -1.23 12.54 -3.70
N GLU A 52 -0.09 11.85 -3.75
CA GLU A 52 1.10 12.34 -4.46
C GLU A 52 0.84 12.48 -5.97
N GLU A 53 0.26 11.46 -6.60
CA GLU A 53 -0.06 11.53 -8.02
C GLU A 53 -1.13 12.59 -8.31
N TRP A 54 -2.10 12.77 -7.40
CA TRP A 54 -3.13 13.80 -7.57
C TRP A 54 -2.61 15.23 -7.39
N ALA A 55 -1.64 15.44 -6.50
CA ALA A 55 -0.93 16.71 -6.35
C ALA A 55 -0.18 17.06 -7.64
N ARG A 56 0.47 16.07 -8.27
CA ARG A 56 1.13 16.22 -9.57
C ARG A 56 0.14 16.59 -10.68
N LEU A 57 -1.01 15.93 -10.74
CA LEU A 57 -2.09 16.26 -11.68
C LEU A 57 -2.63 17.69 -11.48
N SER A 58 -2.68 18.15 -10.23
CA SER A 58 -3.14 19.50 -9.90
C SER A 58 -2.25 20.58 -10.51
N ALA A 59 -0.95 20.33 -10.67
CA ALA A 59 -0.03 21.24 -11.36
C ALA A 59 -0.35 21.38 -12.87
N LEU A 60 -0.94 20.36 -13.49
CA LEU A 60 -1.33 20.37 -14.91
C LEU A 60 -2.61 21.17 -15.19
N CYS A 61 -3.38 21.51 -14.15
CA CYS A 61 -4.61 22.29 -14.28
C CYS A 61 -4.38 23.68 -14.89
N ALA A 62 -3.20 24.27 -14.69
CA ALA A 62 -2.87 25.58 -15.24
C ALA A 62 -2.87 25.61 -16.78
N THR A 63 -2.63 24.46 -17.41
CA THR A 63 -2.47 24.34 -18.87
C THR A 63 -3.49 23.41 -19.53
N ASN A 64 -4.32 22.70 -18.76
CA ASN A 64 -5.25 21.69 -19.28
C ASN A 64 -6.68 21.83 -18.69
N PRO A 65 -7.62 22.47 -19.41
CA PRO A 65 -9.00 22.66 -18.95
C PRO A 65 -9.76 21.35 -18.63
N GLU A 66 -9.48 20.27 -19.37
CA GLU A 66 -10.11 18.96 -19.12
C GLU A 66 -9.72 18.34 -17.78
N VAL A 67 -8.49 18.62 -17.33
CA VAL A 67 -8.01 18.19 -16.01
C VAL A 67 -8.70 19.00 -14.91
N VAL A 68 -8.98 20.29 -15.14
CA VAL A 68 -9.74 21.15 -14.21
C VAL A 68 -11.13 20.57 -13.95
N LEU A 69 -11.86 20.17 -15.00
CA LEU A 69 -13.18 19.58 -14.84
C LEU A 69 -13.13 18.25 -14.07
N THR A 70 -12.14 17.41 -14.39
CA THR A 70 -11.93 16.14 -13.71
C THR A 70 -11.66 16.33 -12.21
N ARG A 71 -10.85 17.32 -11.87
CA ARG A 71 -10.59 17.71 -10.48
C ARG A 71 -11.87 18.15 -9.77
N LYS A 72 -12.68 19.01 -10.38
CA LYS A 72 -13.95 19.46 -9.80
C LYS A 72 -14.89 18.29 -9.46
N ILE A 73 -14.95 17.27 -10.32
CA ILE A 73 -15.72 16.05 -10.06
C ILE A 73 -15.20 15.30 -8.83
N CYS A 74 -13.86 15.24 -8.68
CA CYS A 74 -13.20 14.50 -7.60
C CYS A 74 -13.06 15.31 -6.29
N GLU A 75 -13.41 16.61 -6.30
CA GLU A 75 -13.20 17.53 -5.18
C GLU A 75 -13.75 17.04 -3.84
N PRO A 76 -14.94 16.40 -3.74
CA PRO A 76 -15.42 15.88 -2.46
C PRO A 76 -14.48 14.83 -1.83
N ALA A 77 -13.88 13.97 -2.65
CA ALA A 77 -12.93 12.96 -2.20
C ALA A 77 -11.63 13.60 -1.72
N LEU A 78 -11.10 14.52 -2.51
CA LEU A 78 -9.85 15.23 -2.21
C LEU A 78 -9.98 16.07 -0.95
N THR A 79 -11.08 16.81 -0.82
CA THR A 79 -11.38 17.60 0.37
C THR A 79 -11.45 16.73 1.62
N ARG A 80 -12.09 15.55 1.54
CA ARG A 80 -12.15 14.63 2.68
C ARG A 80 -10.77 14.08 3.04
N LEU A 81 -10.01 13.67 2.03
CA LEU A 81 -8.68 13.11 2.21
C LEU A 81 -7.67 14.13 2.75
N HIS A 82 -7.75 15.39 2.34
CA HIS A 82 -6.90 16.48 2.83
C HIS A 82 -7.15 16.86 4.30
N LYS A 83 -8.22 16.38 4.93
CA LYS A 83 -8.43 16.55 6.38
C LYS A 83 -7.40 15.79 7.21
N TRP A 84 -6.73 14.81 6.61
CA TRP A 84 -5.79 13.90 7.27
C TRP A 84 -4.36 14.26 6.87
N GLY A 85 -3.78 15.27 7.52
CA GLY A 85 -2.46 15.78 7.18
C GLY A 85 -1.32 14.84 7.56
N GLY A 86 -1.56 13.91 8.49
CA GLY A 86 -0.58 12.99 9.03
C GLY A 86 -0.30 11.74 8.18
N ILE A 87 -1.06 11.49 7.10
CA ILE A 87 -0.96 10.25 6.31
C ILE A 87 0.48 10.01 5.82
N ARG A 88 1.15 11.05 5.32
CA ARG A 88 2.53 10.98 4.84
C ARG A 88 3.50 10.49 5.91
N ASP A 89 3.47 11.12 7.08
CA ASP A 89 4.40 10.84 8.15
C ASP A 89 4.10 9.49 8.79
N PHE A 90 2.82 9.15 8.97
CA PHE A 90 2.41 7.82 9.44
C PHE A 90 2.93 6.72 8.50
N ARG A 91 2.70 6.87 7.18
CA ARG A 91 3.21 5.94 6.17
C ARG A 91 4.72 5.77 6.27
N ASN A 92 5.47 6.87 6.35
CA ASN A 92 6.92 6.81 6.34
C ASN A 92 7.47 6.25 7.66
N LYS A 93 7.05 6.80 8.81
CA LYS A 93 7.64 6.51 10.12
C LYS A 93 7.15 5.21 10.74
N ILE A 94 5.89 4.84 10.50
CA ILE A 94 5.29 3.64 11.07
C ILE A 94 5.27 2.50 10.06
N LEU A 95 4.63 2.71 8.90
CA LEU A 95 4.30 1.60 8.00
C LEU A 95 5.47 1.14 7.12
N ALA A 96 6.32 2.06 6.64
CA ALA A 96 7.37 1.76 5.67
C ALA A 96 8.74 1.53 6.32
N HIS A 97 9.08 2.27 7.38
CA HIS A 97 10.40 2.21 8.01
C HIS A 97 10.43 1.41 9.32
N GLY A 98 9.40 0.61 9.60
CA GLY A 98 9.40 -0.36 10.71
C GLY A 98 9.63 0.28 12.07
N PHE A 99 8.88 1.35 12.37
CA PHE A 99 8.95 2.06 13.66
C PHE A 99 10.32 2.69 13.95
N ARG A 100 11.02 3.17 12.92
CA ARG A 100 12.25 3.96 13.06
C ARG A 100 12.10 5.32 12.42
N GLU A 101 12.78 6.31 13.00
CA GLU A 101 12.88 7.65 12.44
C GLU A 101 14.32 8.14 12.34
N GLU A 102 14.62 8.79 11.22
CA GLU A 102 15.86 9.53 11.04
C GLU A 102 15.76 10.87 11.79
N LEU A 103 16.63 11.07 12.78
CA LEU A 103 16.78 12.31 13.52
C LEU A 103 18.05 13.02 13.06
N LYS A 104 17.96 14.33 12.86
CA LYS A 104 19.14 15.18 12.62
C LYS A 104 19.79 15.51 13.95
N ILE A 105 21.09 15.25 14.06
CA ILE A 105 21.90 15.65 15.21
C ILE A 105 22.42 17.07 14.97
N ASN A 106 22.55 17.86 16.03
CA ASN A 106 23.29 19.11 16.00
C ASN A 106 24.72 18.84 15.53
N GLY A 107 25.09 19.39 14.36
CA GLY A 107 26.36 19.10 13.68
C GLY A 107 26.23 18.41 12.31
N GLY A 108 25.01 18.12 11.85
CA GLY A 108 24.75 17.68 10.47
C GLY A 108 24.71 16.17 10.24
N GLY A 109 24.96 15.37 11.29
CA GLY A 109 24.79 13.91 11.26
C GLY A 109 23.32 13.47 11.29
N LYS A 110 23.07 12.23 10.88
CA LYS A 110 21.76 11.56 10.93
C LYS A 110 21.86 10.31 11.79
N ILE A 111 20.91 10.08 12.69
CA ILE A 111 20.78 8.84 13.45
C ILE A 111 19.42 8.18 13.20
N ASN A 112 19.38 6.85 13.22
CA ASN A 112 18.14 6.09 13.18
C ASN A 112 17.75 5.71 14.60
N ALA A 113 16.72 6.37 15.13
CA ALA A 113 16.17 6.10 16.45
C ALA A 113 14.84 5.33 16.32
N PRO A 114 14.36 4.65 17.39
CA PRO A 114 12.97 4.22 17.48
C PRO A 114 12.05 5.42 17.23
N ALA A 115 10.98 5.21 16.48
CA ALA A 115 9.98 6.26 16.22
C ALA A 115 9.24 6.62 17.51
N ASP A 116 9.00 7.91 17.71
CA ASP A 116 8.06 8.39 18.73
C ASP A 116 6.63 7.89 18.42
N LEU A 117 6.23 6.77 19.03
CA LEU A 117 4.91 6.18 18.82
C LEU A 117 3.78 7.07 19.31
N LYS A 118 4.00 7.89 20.34
CA LYS A 118 2.98 8.81 20.81
C LYS A 118 2.66 9.80 19.69
N LYS A 119 3.68 10.42 19.11
CA LYS A 119 3.52 11.39 18.03
C LYS A 119 3.05 10.75 16.72
N TRP A 120 3.67 9.66 16.31
CA TRP A 120 3.52 9.12 14.96
C TRP A 120 2.49 7.99 14.85
N TYR A 121 1.94 7.50 15.96
CA TYR A 121 0.90 6.47 15.95
C TYR A 121 -0.34 6.90 16.75
N PHE A 122 -0.21 7.17 18.04
CA PHE A 122 -1.36 7.42 18.92
C PHE A 122 -2.02 8.79 18.70
N ASP A 123 -1.22 9.83 18.57
CA ASP A 123 -1.65 11.22 18.37
C ASP A 123 -1.56 11.63 16.88
N ALA A 124 -1.34 10.66 15.98
CA ALA A 124 -1.18 10.94 14.57
C ALA A 124 -2.49 11.42 13.93
N ASP A 125 -2.40 12.45 13.09
CA ASP A 125 -3.53 12.98 12.33
C ASP A 125 -3.86 12.11 11.10
N VAL A 126 -4.33 10.89 11.38
CA VAL A 126 -4.69 9.88 10.39
C VAL A 126 -6.00 9.21 10.76
N PRO A 127 -6.77 8.70 9.77
CA PRO A 127 -7.98 7.98 10.07
C PRO A 127 -7.64 6.65 10.74
N ASN A 128 -8.16 6.45 11.95
CA ASN A 128 -7.93 5.24 12.76
C ASN A 128 -9.13 4.28 12.78
N SER A 129 -10.28 4.67 12.22
CA SER A 129 -11.44 3.80 12.05
C SER A 129 -11.42 3.11 10.69
N TYR A 130 -11.80 1.83 10.66
CA TYR A 130 -11.84 1.07 9.41
C TYR A 130 -12.81 1.64 8.39
N ALA A 131 -13.95 2.17 8.86
CA ALA A 131 -14.97 2.72 7.99
C ALA A 131 -14.47 3.98 7.28
N GLU A 132 -13.70 4.84 7.97
CA GLU A 132 -13.12 6.04 7.35
C GLU A 132 -12.04 5.67 6.32
N VAL A 133 -11.14 4.75 6.66
CA VAL A 133 -10.10 4.28 5.73
C VAL A 133 -10.73 3.66 4.48
N LEU A 134 -11.74 2.80 4.67
CA LEU A 134 -12.45 2.15 3.57
C LEU A 134 -13.17 3.17 2.68
N LEU A 135 -13.87 4.15 3.27
CA LEU A 135 -14.54 5.22 2.53
C LEU A 135 -13.54 6.02 1.69
N LEU A 136 -12.43 6.47 2.29
CA LEU A 136 -11.40 7.21 1.56
C LEU A 136 -10.81 6.39 0.41
N ALA A 137 -10.54 5.11 0.64
CA ALA A 137 -10.01 4.22 -0.38
C ALA A 137 -10.98 4.00 -1.54
N GLU A 138 -12.28 3.85 -1.27
CA GLU A 138 -13.32 3.79 -2.31
C GLU A 138 -13.42 5.10 -3.10
N MET A 139 -13.43 6.24 -2.41
CA MET A 139 -13.49 7.55 -3.06
C MET A 139 -12.28 7.76 -3.97
N ALA A 140 -11.07 7.42 -3.51
CA ALA A 140 -9.85 7.46 -4.32
C ALA A 140 -9.95 6.52 -5.54
N TYR A 141 -10.43 5.29 -5.35
CA TYR A 141 -10.68 4.35 -6.44
C TYR A 141 -11.58 4.94 -7.54
N PHE A 142 -12.70 5.58 -7.16
CA PHE A 142 -13.57 6.22 -8.12
C PHE A 142 -12.92 7.44 -8.79
N CYS A 143 -12.13 8.24 -8.08
CA CYS A 143 -11.37 9.35 -8.68
C CYS A 143 -10.40 8.84 -9.75
N MET A 144 -9.70 7.74 -9.48
CA MET A 144 -8.83 7.07 -10.46
C MET A 144 -9.63 6.59 -11.67
N ALA A 145 -10.75 5.91 -11.45
CA ALA A 145 -11.61 5.42 -12.54
C ALA A 145 -12.15 6.56 -13.42
N ILE A 146 -12.57 7.67 -12.81
CA ILE A 146 -13.02 8.87 -13.53
C ILE A 146 -11.89 9.46 -14.36
N PHE A 147 -10.69 9.61 -13.79
CA PHE A 147 -9.55 10.15 -14.50
C PHE A 147 -9.17 9.26 -15.70
N ILE A 148 -9.05 7.95 -15.50
CA ILE A 148 -8.73 6.98 -16.56
C ILE A 148 -9.80 6.98 -17.65
N THR A 149 -11.09 7.07 -17.29
CA THR A 149 -12.18 7.09 -18.28
C THR A 149 -12.13 8.36 -19.14
N ARG A 150 -11.82 9.51 -18.53
CA ARG A 150 -11.81 10.81 -19.23
C ARG A 150 -10.55 11.05 -20.05
N HIS A 151 -9.41 10.52 -19.59
CA HIS A 151 -8.09 10.82 -20.17
C HIS A 151 -7.39 9.59 -20.76
N GLY A 152 -7.93 8.39 -20.58
CA GLY A 152 -7.33 7.13 -21.04
C GLY A 152 -7.13 7.05 -22.55
N ASP A 153 -7.93 7.80 -23.31
CA ASP A 153 -7.77 7.93 -24.76
C ASP A 153 -6.43 8.56 -25.14
N SER A 154 -5.86 9.42 -24.29
CA SER A 154 -4.51 9.95 -24.48
C SER A 154 -3.43 8.85 -24.48
N ALA A 155 -3.72 7.69 -23.89
CA ALA A 155 -2.81 6.56 -23.77
C ALA A 155 -3.07 5.43 -24.80
N LYS A 156 -4.12 5.53 -25.64
CA LYS A 156 -4.52 4.47 -26.60
C LYS A 156 -3.45 4.09 -27.63
N ASN A 157 -2.61 5.04 -28.02
CA ASN A 157 -1.55 4.84 -29.02
C ASN A 157 -0.20 4.46 -28.39
N ILE A 158 -0.15 4.24 -27.08
CA ILE A 158 1.05 3.77 -26.43
C ILE A 158 1.00 2.24 -26.47
N ASP A 159 1.92 1.65 -27.23
CA ASP A 159 2.08 0.20 -27.24
C ASP A 159 2.71 -0.26 -25.92
N PHE A 160 1.86 -0.62 -24.98
CA PHE A 160 2.25 -1.23 -23.72
C PHE A 160 2.22 -2.76 -23.78
N ASN A 161 2.14 -3.39 -24.97
CA ASN A 161 2.30 -4.84 -25.11
C ASN A 161 3.76 -5.24 -24.87
N HIS A 162 4.29 -4.96 -23.69
CA HIS A 162 5.32 -5.79 -23.11
C HIS A 162 4.59 -7.02 -22.59
N LYS A 163 4.44 -8.04 -23.47
CA LYS A 163 4.18 -9.42 -23.04
C LYS A 163 5.45 -9.97 -22.38
N GLU A 164 5.94 -9.28 -21.36
CA GLU A 164 6.92 -9.85 -20.47
C GLU A 164 6.17 -10.82 -19.58
N GLU A 165 6.40 -12.11 -19.79
CA GLU A 165 5.94 -13.12 -18.85
C GLU A 165 6.57 -12.81 -17.50
N ILE A 166 5.73 -12.62 -16.48
CA ILE A 166 6.21 -12.48 -15.11
C ILE A 166 6.93 -13.79 -14.76
N THR A 167 8.26 -13.74 -14.74
CA THR A 167 9.06 -14.87 -14.30
C THR A 167 8.81 -15.04 -12.80
N LEU A 168 8.13 -16.13 -12.42
CA LEU A 168 7.93 -16.47 -11.02
C LEU A 168 9.30 -16.71 -10.37
N LYS A 169 9.51 -16.10 -9.21
CA LYS A 169 10.74 -16.21 -8.42
C LYS A 169 10.40 -16.69 -7.02
N GLY A 170 11.21 -17.59 -6.47
CA GLY A 170 11.05 -18.16 -5.13
C GLY A 170 10.13 -19.38 -5.07
N ILE A 171 9.78 -19.76 -3.85
CA ILE A 171 8.93 -20.91 -3.49
C ILE A 171 7.53 -20.77 -4.10
N GLN A 172 7.01 -21.83 -4.72
CA GLN A 172 5.70 -21.81 -5.39
C GLN A 172 4.66 -22.71 -4.73
N THR A 173 5.10 -23.72 -3.99
CA THR A 173 4.23 -24.75 -3.40
C THR A 173 4.27 -24.75 -1.88
N ALA A 174 3.23 -25.32 -1.26
CA ALA A 174 3.19 -25.48 0.19
C ALA A 174 4.28 -26.45 0.68
N GLU A 175 4.57 -27.47 -0.13
CA GLU A 175 5.59 -28.48 0.14
C GLU A 175 7.00 -27.89 0.11
N GLU A 176 7.31 -27.05 -0.88
CA GLU A 176 8.58 -26.31 -0.92
C GLU A 176 8.73 -25.36 0.28
N PHE A 177 7.65 -24.67 0.67
CA PHE A 177 7.65 -23.81 1.86
C PHE A 177 7.93 -24.60 3.14
N ASP A 178 7.25 -25.72 3.32
CA ASP A 178 7.39 -26.57 4.51
C ASP A 178 8.79 -27.20 4.59
N ALA A 179 9.39 -27.58 3.45
CA ALA A 179 10.75 -28.10 3.38
C ALA A 179 11.79 -27.05 3.82
N GLU A 180 11.67 -25.82 3.32
CA GLU A 180 12.55 -24.69 3.69
C GLU A 180 12.39 -24.31 5.16
N MET A 181 11.16 -24.28 5.67
CA MET A 181 10.89 -24.04 7.09
C MET A 181 11.46 -25.13 7.99
N ALA A 182 11.35 -26.40 7.58
CA ALA A 182 11.95 -27.51 8.33
C ALA A 182 13.48 -27.41 8.38
N GLU A 183 14.12 -27.03 7.28
CA GLU A 183 15.56 -26.79 7.24
C GLU A 183 15.96 -25.62 8.16
N PHE A 184 15.24 -24.50 8.09
CA PHE A 184 15.45 -23.33 8.93
C PHE A 184 15.30 -23.65 10.43
N MET A 185 14.22 -24.33 10.81
CA MET A 185 13.95 -24.74 12.20
C MET A 185 15.04 -25.68 12.71
N ARG A 186 15.46 -26.65 11.89
CA ARG A 186 16.58 -27.55 12.22
C ARG A 186 17.87 -26.76 12.44
N HIS A 187 18.21 -25.85 11.54
CA HIS A 187 19.42 -25.04 11.64
C HIS A 187 19.43 -24.20 12.92
N ILE A 188 18.34 -23.50 13.22
CA ILE A 188 18.23 -22.70 14.46
C ILE A 188 18.33 -23.59 15.69
N SER A 189 17.59 -24.71 15.74
CA SER A 189 17.63 -25.60 16.90
C SER A 189 19.01 -26.22 17.13
N THR A 190 19.81 -26.46 16.08
CA THR A 190 21.20 -26.91 16.27
C THR A 190 22.09 -25.84 16.91
N MET A 191 21.78 -24.56 16.75
CA MET A 191 22.54 -23.44 17.32
C MET A 191 22.02 -23.02 18.70
N ASP A 192 20.71 -23.09 18.92
CA ASP A 192 20.07 -22.79 20.19
C ASP A 192 18.94 -23.81 20.46
N ASN A 193 19.24 -24.81 21.28
CA ASN A 193 18.27 -25.85 21.63
C ASN A 193 17.09 -25.31 22.46
N SER A 194 17.20 -24.13 23.10
CA SER A 194 16.14 -23.59 23.96
C SER A 194 14.89 -23.20 23.16
N ILE A 195 15.09 -22.79 21.90
CA ILE A 195 14.02 -22.37 21.00
C ILE A 195 13.23 -23.55 20.38
N ALA A 196 13.70 -24.79 20.55
CA ALA A 196 13.02 -25.97 20.01
C ALA A 196 11.60 -26.11 20.54
N SER A 197 11.36 -25.65 21.78
CA SER A 197 10.04 -25.58 22.39
C SER A 197 9.10 -24.57 21.71
N SER A 198 9.63 -23.51 21.10
CA SER A 198 8.85 -22.49 20.39
C SER A 198 8.23 -23.02 19.09
N TRP A 199 8.69 -24.16 18.61
CA TRP A 199 8.15 -24.84 17.44
C TRP A 199 6.93 -25.72 17.74
N GLN A 200 6.63 -25.98 19.01
CA GLN A 200 5.51 -26.82 19.38
C GLN A 200 4.18 -26.19 18.93
N GLY A 201 3.40 -26.94 18.15
CA GLY A 201 2.13 -26.46 17.60
C GLY A 201 2.28 -25.62 16.32
N TYR A 202 3.49 -25.49 15.78
CA TYR A 202 3.67 -24.98 14.42
C TYR A 202 2.91 -25.87 13.44
N ARG A 203 1.98 -25.28 12.68
CA ARG A 203 1.23 -25.96 11.64
C ARG A 203 1.89 -25.70 10.31
N THR A 204 2.16 -26.77 9.58
CA THR A 204 2.70 -26.68 8.22
C THR A 204 1.70 -26.00 7.30
N LEU A 205 2.20 -25.33 6.25
CA LEU A 205 1.33 -24.71 5.26
C LEU A 205 0.49 -25.76 4.54
N SER A 206 1.07 -26.93 4.26
CA SER A 206 0.37 -28.07 3.66
C SER A 206 -0.83 -28.54 4.48
N GLU A 207 -0.72 -28.59 5.82
CA GLU A 207 -1.84 -28.91 6.73
C GLU A 207 -2.94 -27.84 6.78
N ILE A 208 -2.60 -26.60 6.45
CA ILE A 208 -3.57 -25.50 6.43
C ILE A 208 -4.34 -25.51 5.11
N VAL A 209 -3.65 -25.69 3.98
CA VAL A 209 -4.27 -25.65 2.65
C VAL A 209 -5.10 -26.91 2.34
N SER A 210 -4.73 -28.07 2.89
CA SER A 210 -5.45 -29.34 2.71
C SER A 210 -6.78 -29.45 3.49
N LYS A 211 -7.05 -28.52 4.40
CA LYS A 211 -8.28 -28.50 5.23
C LYS A 211 -9.40 -27.62 4.65
N LYS A 212 -9.29 -27.19 3.40
CA LYS A 212 -10.35 -26.49 2.64
C LYS A 212 -11.05 -27.46 1.70
#